data_AF-A0A1Q3BQC8-F1
#
_entry.id   AF-A0A1Q3BQC8-F1
#
_cell.length_a   1.000
_cell.length_b   1.000
_cell.length_c   1.000
_cell.angle_alpha   90.00
_cell.angle_beta   90.00
_cell.angle_gamma   90.00
#
_symmetry.space_group_name_H-M   'P 1'
#
loop_
_entity.id
_entity.type
_entity.pdbx_description
1 polymer ?
#
loop_
_entity_poly.entity_id
_entity_poly.type
_entity_poly.pdbx_seq_one_letter_code
_entity_poly.pdbx_strand_id
1 'polypeptide(L)'
;MSKEIENLKNENSYHKNEIDILNVSLKLSNDFEEENKKLKLEIDSLKKTFSKFSNSSDKLDNLLGLQMCVFDNAGLGYEEMNNVKHFNNFFVKKIEPKFSCNYCGRLGHISTSCFHRKNIGKTKKVWIPKGTTLTNPQ
;
A
#
# COMPACT_ATOMS: atom_id res chain seq x y z
N MET A 1 -5.38 -20.57 85.10
CA MET A 1 -6.75 -20.96 84.69
C MET A 1 -7.53 -19.79 84.09
N SER A 2 -8.22 -18.91 84.82
CA SER A 2 -9.10 -17.90 84.17
C SER A 2 -8.37 -16.86 83.30
N LYS A 3 -7.19 -16.37 83.73
CA LYS A 3 -6.36 -15.44 82.94
C LYS A 3 -5.79 -16.06 81.64
N GLU A 4 -5.38 -17.33 81.69
CA GLU A 4 -4.91 -18.03 80.49
C GLU A 4 -6.04 -18.24 79.48
N ILE A 5 -7.24 -18.59 79.95
CA ILE A 5 -8.40 -18.77 79.08
C ILE A 5 -8.78 -17.45 78.38
N GLU A 6 -8.67 -16.32 79.08
CA GLU A 6 -8.92 -14.98 78.49
C GLU A 6 -7.86 -14.60 77.46
N ASN A 7 -6.58 -14.83 77.74
CA ASN A 7 -5.49 -14.60 76.80
C ASN A 7 -5.65 -15.45 75.52
N LEU A 8 -5.95 -16.75 75.67
CA LEU A 8 -6.18 -17.65 74.54
C LEU A 8 -7.39 -17.24 73.70
N LYS A 9 -8.45 -16.69 74.31
CA LYS A 9 -9.59 -16.13 73.56
C LYS A 9 -9.20 -14.92 72.72
N ASN A 10 -8.37 -14.04 73.28
CA ASN A 10 -7.91 -12.85 72.57
C ASN A 10 -7.01 -13.23 71.38
N GLU A 11 -6.07 -14.16 71.57
CA GLU A 11 -5.23 -14.71 70.49
C GLU A 11 -6.07 -15.38 69.40
N ASN A 12 -7.06 -16.21 69.77
CA ASN A 12 -7.96 -16.81 68.77
C ASN A 12 -8.75 -15.76 67.97
N SER A 13 -9.17 -14.67 68.60
CA SER A 13 -9.84 -13.58 67.88
C SER A 13 -8.89 -12.88 66.90
N TYR A 14 -7.63 -12.68 67.30
CA TYR A 14 -6.59 -12.07 66.48
C TYR A 14 -6.28 -12.95 65.26
N HIS A 15 -6.02 -14.23 65.47
CA HIS A 15 -5.73 -15.17 64.38
C HIS A 15 -6.91 -15.32 63.42
N LYS A 16 -8.16 -15.28 63.92
CA LYS A 16 -9.33 -15.29 63.06
C LYS A 16 -9.37 -14.07 62.13
N ASN A 17 -9.06 -12.88 62.64
CA ASN A 17 -8.98 -11.68 61.83
C ASN A 17 -7.83 -11.74 60.81
N GLU A 18 -6.66 -12.27 61.19
CA GLU A 18 -5.54 -12.49 60.25
C GLU A 18 -5.94 -13.43 59.10
N ILE A 19 -6.63 -14.53 59.41
CA ILE A 19 -7.11 -15.48 58.39
C ILE A 19 -8.07 -14.79 57.42
N ASP A 20 -8.99 -13.97 57.93
CA ASP A 20 -9.93 -13.22 57.08
C ASP A 20 -9.21 -12.23 56.16
N ILE A 21 -8.20 -11.51 56.68
CA ILE A 21 -7.36 -10.60 55.88
C ILE A 21 -6.60 -11.38 54.79
N LEU A 22 -5.96 -12.50 55.16
CA LEU A 22 -5.22 -13.34 54.21
C LEU A 22 -6.12 -13.90 53.10
N ASN A 23 -7.34 -14.31 53.44
CA ASN A 23 -8.32 -14.78 52.45
C ASN A 23 -8.69 -13.69 51.45
N VAL A 24 -8.88 -12.45 51.90
CA VAL A 24 -9.14 -11.31 51.02
C VAL A 24 -7.95 -11.03 50.11
N SER A 25 -6.73 -11.03 50.67
CA SER A 25 -5.50 -10.85 49.87
C SER A 25 -5.28 -11.96 48.84
N LEU A 26 -5.57 -13.21 49.20
CA LEU A 26 -5.45 -14.35 48.29
C LEU A 26 -6.44 -14.25 47.14
N LYS A 27 -7.70 -13.87 47.43
CA LYS A 27 -8.71 -13.64 46.39
C LYS A 27 -8.25 -12.55 45.41
N LEU A 28 -7.80 -11.41 45.94
CA LEU A 28 -7.30 -10.31 45.13
C LEU A 28 -6.09 -10.72 44.26
N SER A 29 -5.17 -11.52 44.82
CA SER A 29 -4.02 -12.04 44.08
C SER A 29 -4.43 -12.94 42.91
N ASN A 30 -5.44 -13.79 43.11
CA ASN A 30 -5.95 -14.67 42.06
C ASN A 30 -6.61 -13.87 40.93
N ASP A 31 -7.42 -12.87 41.27
CA ASP A 31 -8.05 -11.96 40.30
C ASP A 31 -6.99 -11.25 39.43
N PHE A 32 -5.92 -10.75 40.06
CA PHE A 32 -4.78 -10.15 39.34
C PHE A 32 -4.03 -11.13 38.44
N GLU A 33 -3.90 -12.40 38.86
CA GLU A 33 -3.23 -13.41 38.04
C GLU A 33 -4.03 -13.73 36.77
N GLU A 34 -5.35 -13.80 36.88
CA GLU A 34 -6.25 -14.03 35.75
C GLU A 34 -6.22 -12.87 34.75
N GLU A 35 -6.29 -11.63 35.23
CA GLU A 35 -6.19 -10.43 34.38
C GLU A 35 -4.85 -10.37 33.64
N ASN A 36 -3.74 -10.67 34.33
CA ASN A 36 -2.41 -10.72 33.71
C ASN A 36 -2.30 -11.78 32.61
N LYS A 37 -2.93 -12.95 32.78
CA LYS A 37 -2.98 -13.99 31.73
C LYS A 37 -3.74 -13.48 30.50
N LYS A 38 -4.86 -12.80 30.70
CA LYS A 38 -5.65 -12.21 29.61
C LYS A 38 -4.86 -11.13 28.86
N LEU A 39 -4.23 -10.21 29.58
CA LEU A 39 -3.41 -9.14 29.00
C LEU A 39 -2.24 -9.69 28.16
N LYS A 40 -1.57 -10.77 28.61
CA LYS A 40 -0.52 -11.42 27.84
C LYS A 40 -1.03 -11.95 26.48
N LEU A 41 -2.20 -12.57 26.46
CA LEU A 41 -2.83 -13.06 25.23
C LEU A 41 -3.19 -11.91 24.27
N GLU A 42 -3.72 -10.80 24.81
CA GLU A 42 -4.03 -9.61 24.01
C GLU A 42 -2.76 -8.98 23.41
N ILE A 43 -1.68 -8.89 24.18
CA ILE A 43 -0.38 -8.39 23.71
C ILE A 43 0.18 -9.26 22.58
N ASP A 44 0.12 -10.58 22.71
CA ASP A 44 0.61 -11.50 21.67
C ASP A 44 -0.20 -11.39 20.37
N SER A 45 -1.52 -11.28 20.49
CA SER A 45 -2.42 -11.01 19.35
C SER A 45 -2.08 -9.68 18.69
N LEU A 46 -1.96 -8.61 19.48
CA LEU A 46 -1.65 -7.27 19.00
C LEU A 46 -0.28 -7.23 18.30
N LYS A 47 0.74 -7.85 18.88
CA LYS A 47 2.09 -7.96 18.28
C LYS A 47 2.06 -8.65 16.93
N LYS A 48 1.24 -9.70 16.77
CA LYS A 48 1.04 -10.39 15.48
C LYS A 48 0.33 -9.52 14.45
N THR A 49 -0.64 -8.70 14.87
CA THR A 49 -1.29 -7.74 13.96
C THR A 49 -0.35 -6.61 13.56
N PHE A 50 0.43 -6.10 14.51
CA PHE A 50 1.40 -5.02 14.29
C PHE A 50 2.52 -5.46 13.35
N SER A 51 3.04 -6.68 13.48
CA SER A 51 4.07 -7.17 12.56
C SER A 51 3.57 -7.29 11.11
N LYS A 52 2.31 -7.73 10.91
CA LYS A 52 1.68 -7.73 9.58
C LYS A 52 1.52 -6.31 9.04
N PHE A 53 1.07 -5.38 9.87
CA PHE A 53 0.90 -3.98 9.51
C PHE A 53 2.24 -3.33 9.14
N SER A 54 3.28 -3.53 9.95
CA SER A 54 4.64 -3.06 9.67
C SER A 54 5.14 -3.59 8.33
N ASN A 55 5.02 -4.90 8.08
CA ASN A 55 5.43 -5.52 6.83
C ASN A 55 4.67 -4.95 5.61
N SER A 56 3.40 -4.58 5.76
CA SER A 56 2.66 -3.89 4.70
C SER A 56 3.08 -2.43 4.53
N SER A 57 3.38 -1.73 5.62
CA SER A 57 3.89 -0.36 5.60
C SER A 57 5.21 -0.31 4.84
N ASP A 58 6.17 -1.17 5.19
CA ASP A 58 7.47 -1.22 4.53
C ASP A 58 7.34 -1.48 3.03
N LYS A 59 6.39 -2.32 2.61
CA LYS A 59 6.11 -2.56 1.18
C LYS A 59 5.52 -1.34 0.50
N LEU A 60 4.62 -0.63 1.17
CA LEU A 60 4.03 0.61 0.66
C LEU A 60 5.10 1.71 0.56
N ASP A 61 5.94 1.87 1.57
CA ASP A 61 7.04 2.84 1.58
C ASP A 61 8.05 2.54 0.49
N ASN A 62 8.38 1.25 0.24
CA ASN A 62 9.22 0.87 -0.89
C ASN A 62 8.54 1.19 -2.24
N LEU A 63 7.23 0.93 -2.38
CA LEU A 63 6.50 1.27 -3.60
C LEU A 63 6.48 2.79 -3.85
N LEU A 64 6.14 3.58 -2.82
CA LEU A 64 6.04 5.04 -2.91
C LEU A 64 7.41 5.71 -3.03
N GLY A 65 8.43 5.20 -2.35
CA GLY A 65 9.82 5.63 -2.50
C GLY A 65 10.35 5.36 -3.92
N LEU A 66 9.91 4.28 -4.56
CA LEU A 66 10.14 4.04 -6.00
C LEU A 66 9.26 4.94 -6.90
N GLN A 67 8.09 5.36 -6.40
CA GLN A 67 7.09 6.17 -7.12
C GLN A 67 7.25 7.68 -6.91
N MET A 68 8.28 8.15 -6.20
CA MET A 68 8.76 9.54 -6.27
C MET A 68 9.41 9.82 -7.65
N CYS A 69 8.71 9.45 -8.73
CA CYS A 69 8.80 10.18 -9.97
C CYS A 69 8.24 11.57 -9.68
N VAL A 70 9.13 12.56 -9.63
CA VAL A 70 8.73 13.88 -10.11
C VAL A 70 8.30 13.63 -11.54
N PHE A 71 6.98 13.58 -11.76
CA PHE A 71 6.42 13.83 -13.07
C PHE A 71 7.12 15.10 -13.56
N ASP A 72 7.57 15.11 -14.81
CA ASP A 72 8.03 16.34 -15.46
C ASP A 72 6.86 17.34 -15.40
N ASN A 73 6.75 18.07 -14.29
CA ASN A 73 5.76 19.11 -14.05
C ASN A 73 6.18 20.38 -14.81
N ALA A 74 6.95 20.23 -15.89
CA ALA A 74 7.26 21.25 -16.90
C ALA A 74 6.00 21.66 -17.72
N GLY A 75 4.84 21.67 -17.07
CA GLY A 75 3.56 22.17 -17.54
C GLY A 75 2.69 22.58 -16.34
N LEU A 76 2.06 23.75 -16.45
CA LEU A 76 1.34 24.49 -15.39
C LEU A 76 2.22 25.25 -14.37
N GLY A 77 3.33 25.83 -14.82
CA GLY A 77 3.97 26.96 -14.11
C GLY A 77 4.74 26.63 -12.82
N TYR A 78 5.19 25.39 -12.64
CA TYR A 78 6.14 25.02 -11.58
C TYR A 78 7.59 25.13 -12.06
N GLU A 79 8.44 25.79 -11.28
CA GLU A 79 9.90 25.78 -11.49
C GLU A 79 10.48 24.46 -10.97
N GLU A 80 11.24 23.76 -11.81
CA GLU A 80 11.88 22.49 -11.46
C GLU A 80 12.89 22.69 -10.31
N MET A 81 12.76 21.91 -9.24
CA MET A 81 13.76 21.89 -8.18
C MET A 81 14.98 21.08 -8.66
N ASN A 82 16.12 21.76 -8.85
CA ASN A 82 17.36 21.27 -9.47
C ASN A 82 17.99 19.98 -8.87
N ASN A 83 17.46 19.39 -7.79
CA ASN A 83 18.08 18.29 -7.06
C ASN A 83 17.25 17.00 -7.00
N VAL A 84 16.19 16.88 -7.80
CA VAL A 84 15.36 15.67 -7.76
C VAL A 84 16.01 14.57 -8.60
N LYS A 85 16.34 13.44 -7.96
CA LYS A 85 16.82 12.24 -8.64
C LYS A 85 15.68 11.66 -9.50
N HIS A 86 15.77 11.85 -10.81
CA HIS A 86 14.89 11.15 -11.76
C HIS A 86 15.28 9.68 -11.84
N PHE A 87 14.43 8.80 -11.32
CA PHE A 87 14.55 7.36 -11.56
C PHE A 87 13.76 6.99 -12.81
N ASN A 88 14.34 6.13 -13.66
CA ASN A 88 13.64 5.64 -14.86
C ASN A 88 12.38 4.87 -14.47
N ASN A 89 11.22 5.31 -14.97
CA ASN A 89 9.92 4.67 -14.83
C ASN A 89 9.97 3.15 -15.09
N PHE A 90 9.89 2.34 -14.04
CA PHE A 90 9.78 0.87 -14.17
C PHE A 90 8.42 0.41 -14.73
N PHE A 91 7.40 1.27 -14.70
CA PHE A 91 6.03 0.92 -15.11
C PHE A 91 5.79 0.99 -16.63
N VAL A 92 6.68 1.62 -17.40
CA VAL A 92 6.60 1.58 -18.85
C VAL A 92 7.58 0.54 -19.35
N LYS A 93 7.14 -0.71 -19.46
CA LYS A 93 7.73 -1.60 -20.47
C LYS A 93 7.65 -0.82 -21.78
N LYS A 94 8.79 -0.37 -22.31
CA LYS A 94 8.87 0.10 -23.70
C LYS A 94 8.42 -1.08 -24.55
N ILE A 95 7.14 -1.14 -24.88
CA ILE A 95 6.64 -2.02 -25.92
C ILE A 95 7.24 -1.40 -27.17
N GLU A 96 8.38 -1.95 -27.61
CA GLU A 96 8.88 -1.63 -28.93
C GLU A 96 7.71 -1.83 -29.91
N PRO A 97 7.35 -0.82 -30.70
CA PRO A 97 6.20 -0.88 -31.58
C PRO A 97 6.35 -2.02 -32.59
N LYS A 98 5.81 -3.20 -32.23
CA LYS A 98 5.77 -4.41 -33.08
C LYS A 98 4.82 -4.29 -34.26
N PHE A 99 4.17 -3.14 -34.44
CA PHE A 99 3.29 -2.93 -35.59
C PHE A 99 4.13 -2.54 -36.80
N SER A 100 3.90 -3.23 -37.91
CA SER A 100 4.41 -2.87 -39.23
C SER A 100 3.48 -1.84 -39.86
N CYS A 101 4.07 -0.95 -40.65
CA CYS A 101 3.34 -0.02 -41.47
C CYS A 101 2.63 -0.78 -42.60
N ASN A 102 1.30 -0.67 -42.72
CA ASN A 102 0.56 -1.33 -43.82
C ASN A 102 0.92 -0.79 -45.20
N TYR A 103 1.62 0.35 -45.29
CA TYR A 103 2.05 0.95 -46.55
C TYR A 103 3.43 0.46 -47.03
N CYS A 104 4.45 0.46 -46.16
CA CYS A 104 5.83 0.11 -46.54
C CYS A 104 6.37 -1.17 -45.87
N GLY A 105 5.57 -1.82 -45.02
CA GLY A 105 5.94 -3.05 -44.32
C GLY A 105 7.00 -2.90 -43.22
N ARG A 106 7.58 -1.70 -43.01
CA ARG A 106 8.59 -1.46 -41.98
C ARG A 106 7.97 -1.27 -40.60
N LEU A 107 8.64 -1.76 -39.57
CA LEU A 107 8.23 -1.63 -38.17
C LEU A 107 8.41 -0.21 -37.63
N GLY A 108 7.68 0.11 -36.56
CA GLY A 108 7.90 1.31 -35.76
C GLY A 108 7.15 2.58 -36.18
N HIS A 109 6.27 2.51 -37.18
CA HIS A 109 5.40 3.62 -37.55
C HIS A 109 4.10 3.14 -38.23
N ILE A 110 3.04 3.95 -38.16
CA ILE A 110 1.73 3.64 -38.74
C ILE A 110 1.64 4.17 -40.17
N SER A 111 0.73 3.62 -40.98
CA SER A 111 0.57 4.02 -42.39
C SER A 111 0.34 5.52 -42.59
N THR A 112 -0.30 6.20 -41.64
CA THR A 112 -0.55 7.65 -41.73
C THR A 112 0.72 8.48 -41.58
N SER A 113 1.70 8.01 -40.80
CA SER A 113 2.99 8.66 -40.57
C SER A 113 4.11 8.14 -41.48
N CYS A 114 3.80 7.27 -42.44
CA CYS A 114 4.78 6.69 -43.35
C CYS A 114 5.40 7.74 -44.29
N PHE A 115 6.74 7.80 -44.30
CA PHE A 115 7.50 8.70 -45.18
C PHE A 115 7.21 8.46 -46.66
N HIS A 116 7.13 7.19 -47.08
CA HIS A 116 6.79 6.85 -48.47
C HIS A 116 5.39 7.32 -48.86
N ARG A 117 4.43 7.37 -47.92
CA ARG A 117 3.10 7.93 -48.16
C ARG A 117 3.12 9.46 -48.23
N LYS A 118 3.97 10.13 -47.44
CA LYS A 118 4.09 11.59 -47.41
C LYS A 118 4.65 12.19 -48.70
N ASN A 119 5.47 11.44 -49.44
CA ASN A 119 6.16 11.91 -50.64
C ASN A 119 5.47 11.56 -51.96
N ILE A 120 4.34 10.85 -51.92
CA ILE A 120 3.52 10.65 -53.12
C ILE A 120 2.67 11.90 -53.27
N GLY A 121 2.95 12.65 -54.33
CA GLY A 121 2.30 13.91 -54.66
C GLY A 121 0.82 13.88 -54.34
N LYS A 122 0.34 14.92 -53.64
CA LYS A 122 -1.02 15.08 -53.12
C LYS A 122 -2.04 14.92 -54.26
N THR A 123 -2.40 13.69 -54.60
CA THR A 123 -3.50 13.41 -55.51
C THR A 123 -4.77 13.82 -54.77
N LYS A 124 -5.39 14.90 -55.24
CA LYS A 124 -6.67 15.37 -54.71
C LYS A 124 -7.68 14.25 -54.90
N LYS A 125 -8.22 13.74 -53.79
CA LYS A 125 -9.33 12.78 -53.83
C LYS A 125 -10.62 13.57 -54.00
N VAL A 126 -11.32 13.35 -55.11
CA VAL A 126 -12.66 13.88 -55.36
C VAL A 126 -13.68 12.80 -55.01
N TRP A 127 -14.74 13.16 -54.30
CA TRP A 127 -15.81 12.22 -53.96
C TRP A 127 -16.74 12.04 -55.15
N ILE A 128 -17.02 10.81 -55.55
CA ILE A 128 -17.84 10.48 -56.73
C ILE A 128 -18.86 9.39 -56.37
N PRO A 129 -20.13 9.53 -56.79
CA PRO A 129 -21.14 8.48 -56.63
C PRO A 129 -20.73 7.14 -57.25
N LYS A 130 -21.19 6.02 -56.70
CA LYS A 130 -20.90 4.69 -57.25
C LYS A 130 -21.49 4.57 -58.67
N GLY A 131 -20.64 4.23 -59.64
CA GLY A 131 -21.03 3.98 -61.03
C GLY A 131 -20.59 5.05 -62.05
N THR A 132 -19.88 6.09 -61.64
CA THR A 132 -19.36 7.13 -62.56
C THR A 132 -17.86 6.99 -62.81
N THR A 133 -17.43 7.13 -64.06
CA THR A 133 -16.01 7.18 -64.46
C THR A 133 -15.58 8.63 -64.70
N LEU A 134 -14.48 9.06 -64.06
CA LEU A 134 -13.87 10.36 -64.30
C LEU A 134 -13.37 10.45 -65.73
N THR A 135 -13.98 11.30 -66.53
CA THR A 135 -13.46 11.70 -67.84
C THR A 135 -12.90 13.10 -67.72
N ASN A 136 -11.56 13.18 -67.76
CA ASN A 136 -10.72 14.39 -67.75
C ASN A 136 -10.39 15.03 -66.38
N PRO A 137 -9.32 14.55 -65.71
CA PRO A 137 -8.68 15.28 -64.62
C PRO A 137 -7.71 16.34 -65.18
N GLN A 138 -7.93 17.62 -64.86
CA GLN A 138 -6.88 18.67 -64.98
C GLN A 138 -5.87 18.55 -63.85
#